data_AF-A0A7W1YS41-F1
#
_entry.id   AF-A0A7W1YS41-F1
#
_cell.length_a   1.000
_cell.length_b   1.000
_cell.length_c   1.000
_cell.angle_alpha   90.00
_cell.angle_beta   90.00
_cell.angle_gamma   90.00
#
_symmetry.space_group_name_H-M   'P 1'
#
loop_
_entity.id
_entity.type
_entity.pdbx_description
1 polymer ?
#
loop_
_entity_poly.entity_id
_entity_poly.type
_entity_poly.pdbx_seq_one_letter_code
_entity_poly.pdbx_strand_id
1 'polypeptide(L)'
;TGGPYGTGTRMKIAHTRAMIHAALSGALDSATFENDPHFNVDVPTSVPGVPGEVLKPRDTWDDKAAYDAQAKKLAQMFADNFKTFETTSTEAVKKAGPRA
;
A
#
# COMPACT_ATOMS: atom_id res chain seq x y z
N THR A 1 2.83 -9.89 4.80
CA THR A 1 4.00 -9.03 4.49
C THR A 1 5.21 -9.92 4.37
N GLY A 2 6.24 -9.46 3.66
CA GLY A 2 7.48 -10.19 3.45
C GLY A 2 7.43 -11.35 2.46
N GLY A 3 6.74 -11.17 1.35
CA GLY A 3 6.65 -12.17 0.28
C GLY A 3 5.21 -12.46 -0.16
N PRO A 4 5.06 -13.25 -1.25
CA PRO A 4 3.76 -13.74 -1.69
C PRO A 4 3.17 -14.72 -0.67
N TYR A 5 1.90 -15.10 -0.86
CA TYR A 5 1.26 -16.14 -0.06
C TYR A 5 2.09 -17.44 -0.10
N GLY A 6 2.34 -18.04 1.07
CA GLY A 6 3.19 -19.22 1.24
C GLY A 6 4.65 -18.89 1.59
N THR A 7 5.09 -17.64 1.40
CA THR A 7 6.43 -17.16 1.79
C THR A 7 6.35 -16.11 2.89
N GLY A 8 5.52 -15.09 2.67
CA GLY A 8 5.28 -14.05 3.66
C GLY A 8 4.38 -14.52 4.81
N THR A 9 4.40 -13.78 5.91
CA THR A 9 3.52 -14.03 7.05
C THR A 9 2.34 -13.05 7.07
N ARG A 10 1.27 -13.45 7.75
CA ARG A 10 0.11 -12.56 7.95
C ARG A 10 0.51 -11.38 8.82
N MET A 11 0.07 -10.17 8.46
CA MET A 11 0.30 -8.98 9.28
C MET A 11 -0.26 -9.21 10.70
N LYS A 12 0.56 -8.90 11.71
CA LYS A 12 0.14 -9.03 13.11
C LYS A 12 -1.05 -8.10 13.38
N ILE A 13 -2.13 -8.66 13.91
CA ILE A 13 -3.37 -7.91 14.19
C ILE A 13 -3.15 -6.69 15.10
N ALA A 14 -2.16 -6.77 16.00
CA ALA A 14 -1.78 -5.66 16.87
C ALA A 14 -1.33 -4.42 16.08
N HIS A 15 -0.59 -4.61 14.97
CA HIS A 15 -0.16 -3.49 14.12
C HIS A 15 -1.34 -2.86 13.40
N THR A 16 -2.26 -3.66 12.85
CA THR A 16 -3.47 -3.13 12.21
C THR A 16 -4.32 -2.34 13.20
N ARG A 17 -4.48 -2.83 14.44
CA ARG A 17 -5.20 -2.10 15.49
C ARG A 17 -4.52 -0.79 15.87
N ALA A 18 -3.19 -0.77 15.96
CA ALA A 18 -2.43 0.46 16.23
C ALA A 18 -2.60 1.49 15.10
N MET A 19 -2.56 1.07 13.83
CA MET A 19 -2.80 1.95 12.69
C MET A 19 -4.23 2.53 12.70
N ILE A 20 -5.25 1.71 12.99
CA ILE A 20 -6.63 2.19 13.14
C ILE A 20 -6.73 3.20 14.27
N HIS A 21 -6.11 2.92 15.42
CA HIS A 21 -6.13 3.84 16.55
C HIS A 21 -5.47 5.18 16.20
N ALA A 22 -4.32 5.16 15.52
CA ALA A 22 -3.64 6.37 15.07
C ALA A 22 -4.47 7.20 14.07
N ALA A 23 -5.21 6.53 13.17
CA ALA A 23 -6.14 7.20 12.27
C ALA A 23 -7.32 7.85 13.01
N LEU A 24 -7.89 7.14 14.00
CA LEU A 24 -9.04 7.63 14.76
C LEU A 24 -8.68 8.71 15.78
N SER A 25 -7.46 8.71 16.30
CA SER A 25 -7.00 9.72 17.27
C SER A 25 -6.52 11.02 16.64
N GLY A 26 -6.48 11.10 15.30
CA GLY A 26 -5.88 12.23 14.58
C GLY A 26 -4.35 12.25 14.59
N ALA A 27 -3.69 11.21 15.13
CA ALA A 27 -2.23 11.14 15.14
C ALA A 27 -1.63 11.12 13.73
N LEU A 28 -2.37 10.60 12.74
CA LEU A 28 -1.95 10.61 11.34
C LEU A 28 -2.10 11.98 10.65
N ASP A 29 -2.90 12.91 11.19
CA ASP A 29 -3.14 14.21 10.56
C ASP A 29 -1.88 15.10 10.55
N SER A 30 -0.94 14.83 11.45
CA SER A 30 0.36 15.49 11.56
C SER A 30 1.54 14.60 11.18
N ALA A 31 1.28 13.40 10.67
CA ALA A 31 2.32 12.48 10.24
C ALA A 31 2.96 12.95 8.92
N THR A 32 4.23 12.56 8.71
CA THR A 32 4.89 12.71 7.42
C THR A 32 4.54 11.52 6.54
N PHE A 33 4.20 11.77 5.28
CA PHE A 33 3.84 10.75 4.31
C PHE A 33 4.84 10.71 3.15
N GLU A 34 4.98 9.53 2.57
CA GLU A 34 5.68 9.30 1.31
C GLU A 34 4.70 8.70 0.30
N ASN A 35 4.82 9.12 -0.96
CA ASN A 35 3.96 8.60 -2.02
C ASN A 35 4.45 7.21 -2.47
N ASP A 36 3.53 6.25 -2.54
CA ASP A 36 3.83 4.91 -3.05
C ASP A 36 4.05 4.97 -4.58
N PRO A 37 5.18 4.43 -5.09
CA PRO A 37 5.54 4.57 -6.50
C PRO A 37 4.63 3.77 -7.45
N HIS A 38 3.90 2.76 -6.96
CA HIS A 38 3.07 1.86 -7.77
C HIS A 38 1.58 2.21 -7.66
N PHE A 39 1.07 2.50 -6.47
CA PHE A 39 -0.36 2.59 -6.21
C PHE A 39 -0.88 4.02 -6.07
N ASN A 40 0.00 5.02 -6.13
CA ASN A 40 -0.37 6.44 -6.08
C ASN A 40 -1.15 6.80 -4.81
N VAL A 41 -0.75 6.21 -3.67
CA VAL A 41 -1.31 6.46 -2.34
C VAL A 41 -0.23 7.01 -1.42
N ASP A 42 -0.62 7.84 -0.46
CA ASP A 42 0.28 8.37 0.55
C ASP A 42 0.37 7.41 1.73
N VAL A 43 1.60 7.02 2.07
CA VAL A 43 1.92 6.06 3.13
C VAL A 43 2.61 6.79 4.27
N PRO A 44 2.13 6.69 5.52
CA PRO A 44 2.77 7.34 6.64
C PRO A 44 4.17 6.74 6.87
N THR A 45 5.16 7.60 7.06
CA THR A 45 6.55 7.21 7.32
C THR A 45 6.75 6.59 8.69
N SER A 46 5.86 6.90 9.63
CA SER A 46 5.85 6.35 10.99
C SER A 46 4.43 6.27 11.55
N VAL A 47 4.15 5.24 12.33
CA VAL A 47 2.92 5.12 13.12
C VAL A 47 3.28 4.63 14.52
N PRO A 48 2.82 5.30 15.60
CA PRO A 48 3.10 4.88 16.96
C PRO A 48 2.70 3.42 17.23
N GLY A 49 3.61 2.63 17.79
CA GLY A 49 3.37 1.21 18.09
C GLY A 49 3.41 0.27 16.87
N VAL A 50 3.85 0.76 15.71
CA VAL A 50 4.02 -0.04 14.48
C VAL A 50 5.47 0.04 14.00
N PRO A 51 6.13 -1.10 13.76
CA PRO A 51 7.48 -1.12 13.17
C PRO A 51 7.51 -0.41 11.81
N GLY A 52 8.49 0.46 11.58
CA GLY A 52 8.59 1.20 10.31
C GLY A 52 8.72 0.29 9.08
N GLU A 53 9.39 -0.86 9.22
CA GLU A 53 9.54 -1.87 8.17
C GLU A 53 8.19 -2.37 7.61
N VAL A 54 7.14 -2.47 8.44
CA VAL A 54 5.84 -2.97 7.97
C VAL A 54 5.04 -1.89 7.24
N LEU A 55 5.42 -0.62 7.37
CA LEU A 55 4.81 0.51 6.67
C LEU A 55 5.31 0.60 5.22
N LYS A 56 6.50 0.07 4.93
CA LYS A 56 7.06 -0.04 3.57
C LYS A 56 7.15 -1.51 3.19
N PRO A 57 6.11 -2.10 2.55
CA PRO A 57 6.07 -3.52 2.26
C PRO A 57 7.28 -4.05 1.51
N ARG A 58 7.88 -3.22 0.64
CA ARG A 58 9.12 -3.54 -0.08
C ARG A 58 10.28 -3.92 0.84
N ASP A 59 10.38 -3.29 2.01
CA ASP A 59 11.47 -3.54 2.97
C ASP A 59 11.25 -4.81 3.78
N THR A 60 10.04 -5.39 3.73
CA THR A 60 9.76 -6.69 4.34
C THR A 60 10.15 -7.87 3.46
N TRP A 61 10.40 -7.65 2.16
CA TRP A 61 10.75 -8.71 1.21
C TRP A 61 12.27 -8.87 1.15
N ASP A 62 12.74 -10.12 1.22
CA ASP A 62 14.15 -10.44 1.04
C ASP A 62 14.63 -10.07 -0.37
N ASP A 63 13.81 -10.37 -1.38
CA ASP A 63 14.03 -9.96 -2.77
C ASP A 63 13.14 -8.77 -3.13
N LYS A 64 13.78 -7.59 -3.17
CA LYS A 64 13.17 -6.32 -3.54
C LYS A 64 12.74 -6.28 -5.01
N ALA A 65 13.45 -6.96 -5.90
CA ALA A 65 13.06 -7.02 -7.32
C ALA A 65 11.83 -7.93 -7.51
N ALA A 66 11.73 -9.01 -6.74
CA ALA A 66 10.52 -9.84 -6.71
C ALA A 66 9.31 -9.06 -6.18
N TYR A 67 9.51 -8.19 -5.18
CA TYR A 67 8.47 -7.27 -4.73
C TYR A 67 8.03 -6.32 -5.86
N ASP A 68 8.98 -5.65 -6.51
CA ASP A 68 8.67 -4.68 -7.58
C ASP A 68 7.92 -5.35 -8.74
N ALA A 69 8.32 -6.57 -9.13
CA ALA A 69 7.61 -7.37 -10.12
C ALA A 69 6.18 -7.73 -9.70
N GLN A 70 5.99 -8.13 -8.43
CA GLN A 70 4.67 -8.46 -7.89
C GLN A 70 3.77 -7.22 -7.74
N ALA A 71 4.33 -6.08 -7.33
CA ALA A 71 3.63 -4.81 -7.22
C ALA A 71 3.15 -4.35 -8.61
N LYS A 72 4.03 -4.41 -9.62
CA LYS A 72 3.67 -4.12 -11.02
C LYS A 72 2.57 -5.04 -11.53
N LYS A 73 2.66 -6.35 -11.26
CA LYS A 73 1.62 -7.31 -11.63
C LYS A 73 0.26 -6.95 -11.00
N LEU A 74 0.26 -6.59 -9.72
CA LEU A 74 -0.96 -6.19 -9.02
C LEU A 74 -1.52 -4.87 -9.59
N ALA A 75 -0.67 -3.88 -9.84
CA ALA A 75 -1.06 -2.62 -10.49
C ALA A 75 -1.73 -2.87 -11.85
N GLN A 76 -1.18 -3.76 -12.66
CA GLN A 76 -1.77 -4.16 -13.94
C GLN A 76 -3.15 -4.84 -13.76
N MET A 77 -3.30 -5.71 -12.77
CA MET A 77 -4.60 -6.35 -12.46
C MET A 77 -5.67 -5.32 -12.07
N PHE A 78 -5.31 -4.28 -11.32
CA PHE A 78 -6.20 -3.16 -11.02
C PHE A 78 -6.58 -2.38 -12.27
N ALA A 79 -5.60 -2.03 -13.12
CA ALA A 79 -5.84 -1.32 -14.37
C ALA A 79 -6.76 -2.13 -15.31
N ASP A 80 -6.54 -3.43 -15.44
CA ASP A 80 -7.36 -4.31 -16.28
C ASP A 80 -8.79 -4.44 -15.75
N ASN A 81 -8.97 -4.60 -14.44
CA ASN A 81 -10.29 -4.64 -13.83
C ASN A 81 -11.03 -3.30 -13.98
N PHE A 82 -10.31 -2.18 -13.94
CA PHE A 82 -10.89 -0.83 -14.02
C PHE A 82 -11.46 -0.50 -15.42
N LYS A 83 -11.03 -1.18 -16.49
CA LYS A 83 -11.54 -0.98 -17.87
C LYS A 83 -13.06 -1.04 -17.95
N THR A 84 -13.70 -1.90 -17.16
CA THR A 84 -15.17 -2.04 -17.11
C THR A 84 -15.89 -0.78 -16.59
N PHE A 85 -15.19 0.06 -15.82
CA PHE A 85 -15.72 1.26 -15.17
C PHE A 85 -15.20 2.56 -15.79
N GLU A 86 -14.32 2.47 -16.80
CA GLU A 86 -13.62 3.62 -17.35
C GLU A 86 -14.57 4.66 -17.95
N THR A 87 -15.61 4.22 -18.66
CA THR A 87 -16.59 5.12 -19.30
C THR A 87 -17.51 5.83 -18.32
N THR A 88 -17.75 5.24 -17.15
CA THR A 88 -18.61 5.79 -16.09
C THR A 88 -17.84 6.58 -15.03
N SER A 89 -16.51 6.58 -15.11
CA SER A 89 -15.63 7.21 -14.12
C SER A 89 -15.21 8.62 -14.54
N THR A 90 -15.06 9.50 -13.55
CA THR A 90 -14.52 10.84 -13.79
C THR A 90 -13.04 10.80 -14.12
N GLU A 91 -12.54 11.84 -14.79
CA GLU A 91 -11.11 11.98 -15.09
C GLU A 91 -10.23 11.96 -13.82
N ALA A 92 -10.74 12.47 -12.70
CA ALA A 92 -10.05 12.41 -11.42
C ALA A 92 -9.83 10.97 -10.95
N VAL A 93 -10.85 10.11 -11.08
CA VAL A 93 -10.76 8.69 -10.70
C VAL A 93 -9.81 7.94 -11.64
N LYS A 94 -9.89 8.20 -12.95
CA LYS A 94 -8.97 7.59 -13.93
C LYS A 94 -7.50 7.89 -13.63
N LYS A 95 -7.20 9.13 -13.21
CA LYS A 95 -5.84 9.57 -12.88
C LYS A 95 -5.33 9.11 -11.50
N ALA A 96 -6.23 8.67 -10.62
CA ALA A 96 -5.88 8.22 -9.28
C ALA A 96 -5.32 6.79 -9.24
N GLY A 97 -5.48 6.02 -10.32
CA GLY A 97 -5.13 4.60 -10.36
C GLY A 97 -3.62 4.30 -10.24
N PRO A 98 -3.28 3.02 -10.06
CA PRO A 98 -1.89 2.57 -10.01
C PRO A 98 -1.09 2.89 -11.28
N ARG A 99 0.21 3.15 -11.11
CA ARG A 99 1.19 3.33 -12.18
C ARG A 99 1.78 1.96 -12.54
N ALA A 100 1.20 1.33 -13.56
CA ALA A 100 1.68 0.07 -14.13
C ALA A 100 2.81 0.27 -15.14
#